data_AF-A0A524ETS1-F1
#
_entry.id   AF-A0A524ETS1-F1
#
_cell.length_a   1.000
_cell.length_b   1.000
_cell.length_c   1.000
_cell.angle_alpha   90.00
_cell.angle_beta   90.00
_cell.angle_gamma   90.00
#
_symmetry.space_group_name_H-M   'P 1'
#
loop_
_entity.id
_entity.type
_entity.pdbx_description
1 polymer ?
#
loop_
_entity_poly.entity_id
_entity_poly.type
_entity_poly.pdbx_seq_one_letter_code
_entity_poly.pdbx_strand_id
1 'polypeptide(L)'
;MAKNVIGFIILGIISIGALGLAGYNFLETQIFVEPEEDFPKVAGLWNAFDRNVDYFPYNDSNNWLFELLDNVYNDSEYISVNNTNTCISLKKAGLYRIQIAVLLSSIDMNEDYWIHLLKNGAIFLYLYYFECKSDPPGYVTVNAEGYIMSDGDDYIQFNGKSRNGDIFAPYISNQDFNQLLIEFIM
;
A
#
# COMPACT_ATOMS: atom_id res chain seq x y z
N MET A 1 6.92 47.59 -17.61
CA MET A 1 6.68 46.37 -18.40
C MET A 1 6.28 45.28 -17.41
N ALA A 2 4.98 45.07 -17.24
CA ALA A 2 4.42 44.16 -16.23
C ALA A 2 4.56 42.72 -16.72
N LYS A 3 5.19 41.85 -15.91
CA LYS A 3 5.17 40.40 -16.13
C LYS A 3 3.94 39.85 -15.43
N ASN A 4 2.96 39.45 -16.25
CA ASN A 4 1.86 38.59 -15.80
C ASN A 4 2.46 37.22 -15.45
N VAL A 5 2.60 36.93 -14.17
CA VAL A 5 2.83 35.55 -13.71
C VAL A 5 1.45 34.95 -13.48
N ILE A 6 1.06 34.09 -14.41
CA ILE A 6 -0.10 33.22 -14.29
C ILE A 6 0.21 32.25 -13.15
N GLY A 7 -0.37 32.49 -11.99
CA GLY A 7 -0.35 31.54 -10.87
C GLY A 7 -1.23 30.35 -11.24
N PHE A 8 -0.59 29.20 -11.44
CA PHE A 8 -1.31 27.92 -11.45
C PHE A 8 -1.62 27.54 -10.01
N ILE A 9 -2.89 27.68 -9.63
CA ILE A 9 -3.47 27.10 -8.42
C ILE A 9 -4.20 25.83 -8.87
N ILE A 10 -3.72 24.65 -8.47
CA ILE A 10 -4.48 23.38 -8.52
C ILE A 10 -4.03 22.56 -7.29
N LEU A 11 -4.81 22.65 -6.20
CA LEU A 11 -5.71 21.61 -5.64
C LEU A 11 -4.92 20.48 -4.95
N GLY A 12 -5.01 20.32 -3.63
CA GLY A 12 -6.23 20.31 -2.84
C GLY A 12 -6.47 18.85 -2.43
N ILE A 13 -6.19 18.55 -1.16
CA ILE A 13 -6.36 17.24 -0.55
C ILE A 13 -7.80 16.78 -0.79
N ILE A 14 -7.98 15.68 -1.52
CA ILE A 14 -9.26 15.00 -1.66
C ILE A 14 -9.09 13.58 -1.08
N SER A 15 -9.44 13.47 0.19
CA SER A 15 -9.88 12.22 0.80
C SER A 15 -11.25 11.86 0.20
N ILE A 16 -11.30 10.93 -0.75
CA ILE A 16 -12.57 10.27 -1.15
C ILE A 16 -12.34 8.77 -1.17
N GLY A 17 -12.71 8.14 -0.04
CA GLY A 17 -13.18 6.76 -0.04
C GLY A 17 -14.54 6.73 -0.73
N ALA A 18 -14.55 6.43 -2.03
CA ALA A 18 -15.66 5.82 -2.77
C ALA A 18 -15.28 5.70 -4.24
N LEU A 19 -15.56 4.53 -4.84
CA LEU A 19 -15.55 4.22 -6.28
C LEU A 19 -14.19 3.77 -6.85
N GLY A 20 -13.97 2.45 -6.77
CA GLY A 20 -12.81 1.71 -7.30
C GLY A 20 -12.65 1.69 -8.83
N LEU A 21 -12.98 2.77 -9.54
CA LEU A 21 -12.66 2.94 -10.96
C LEU A 21 -12.26 4.39 -11.29
N ALA A 22 -12.69 5.38 -10.50
CA ALA A 22 -12.28 6.77 -10.68
C ALA A 22 -10.95 7.11 -9.97
N GLY A 23 -10.53 6.31 -8.98
CA GLY A 23 -9.25 6.48 -8.29
C GLY A 23 -8.02 6.13 -9.14
N TYR A 24 -8.20 5.24 -10.14
CA TYR A 24 -7.10 4.74 -10.98
C TYR A 24 -6.31 5.84 -11.68
N ASN A 25 -7.01 6.90 -12.14
CA ASN A 25 -6.36 8.02 -12.84
C ASN A 25 -5.84 9.12 -11.91
N PHE A 26 -6.16 9.11 -10.61
CA PHE A 26 -5.85 10.26 -9.74
C PHE A 26 -4.41 10.25 -9.22
N LEU A 27 -3.84 9.07 -8.95
CA LEU A 27 -2.43 8.98 -8.50
C LEU A 27 -1.44 9.18 -9.64
N GLU A 28 -1.75 8.71 -10.86
CA GLU A 28 -0.84 8.82 -12.01
C GLU A 28 -0.72 10.26 -12.54
N THR A 29 -1.76 11.09 -12.36
CA THR A 29 -1.79 12.46 -12.91
C THR A 29 -1.15 13.55 -12.03
N GLN A 30 -0.68 13.24 -10.81
CA GLN A 30 -0.09 14.24 -9.91
C GLN A 30 1.44 14.21 -9.78
N ILE A 31 2.17 13.31 -10.47
CA ILE A 31 3.58 13.01 -10.12
C ILE A 31 4.62 13.93 -10.81
N PHE A 32 4.25 14.85 -11.70
CA PHE A 32 5.25 15.65 -12.47
C PHE A 32 5.26 17.15 -12.16
N VAL A 33 5.19 17.53 -10.88
CA VAL A 33 5.59 18.86 -10.42
C VAL A 33 6.53 18.68 -9.23
N GLU A 34 7.77 19.17 -9.33
CA GLU A 34 8.69 19.21 -8.19
C GLU A 34 8.01 19.98 -7.04
N PRO A 35 7.75 19.35 -5.88
CA PRO A 35 7.16 20.05 -4.77
C PRO A 35 8.15 21.04 -4.13
N GLU A 36 7.65 22.18 -3.66
CA GLU A 36 8.36 23.04 -2.69
C GLU A 36 8.73 22.23 -1.41
N GLU A 37 9.71 22.68 -0.63
CA GLU A 37 10.28 21.96 0.54
C GLU A 37 9.26 21.48 1.60
N ASP A 38 8.04 22.02 1.60
CA ASP A 38 6.99 21.75 2.60
C ASP A 38 5.93 20.69 2.20
N PHE A 39 6.05 20.04 1.04
CA PHE A 39 5.09 19.00 0.64
C PHE A 39 5.60 17.58 0.94
N PRO A 40 4.68 16.63 1.23
CA PRO A 40 5.04 15.22 1.32
C PRO A 40 5.76 14.77 0.05
N LYS A 41 6.91 14.12 0.23
CA LYS A 41 7.72 13.59 -0.86
C LYS A 41 7.31 12.17 -1.13
N VAL A 42 6.88 11.88 -2.36
CA VAL A 42 6.63 10.50 -2.78
C VAL A 42 7.95 9.74 -2.65
N ALA A 43 7.95 8.70 -1.81
CA ALA A 43 9.11 7.84 -1.59
C ALA A 43 8.98 6.55 -2.41
N GLY A 44 7.76 6.05 -2.62
CA GLY A 44 7.54 4.83 -3.40
C GLY A 44 6.13 4.71 -3.94
N LEU A 45 6.01 4.10 -5.12
CA LEU A 45 4.74 3.80 -5.79
C LEU A 45 4.80 2.44 -6.47
N TRP A 46 3.82 1.60 -6.19
CA TRP A 46 3.59 0.30 -6.84
C TRP A 46 2.17 0.22 -7.35
N ASN A 47 1.96 -0.52 -8.44
CA ASN A 47 0.67 -0.72 -9.07
C ASN A 47 0.32 -2.20 -9.26
N ALA A 48 1.06 -3.09 -8.59
CA ALA A 48 0.83 -4.51 -8.69
C ALA A 48 1.37 -5.26 -7.46
N PHE A 49 0.60 -6.26 -7.03
CA PHE A 49 0.97 -7.15 -5.93
C PHE A 49 0.76 -8.61 -6.32
N ASP A 50 1.50 -9.48 -5.65
CA ASP A 50 1.21 -10.90 -5.58
C ASP A 50 1.31 -11.38 -4.12
N ARG A 51 0.95 -12.63 -3.89
CA ARG A 51 1.19 -13.33 -2.63
C ARG A 51 2.58 -13.95 -2.61
N ASN A 52 3.37 -13.63 -1.59
CA ASN A 52 4.63 -14.30 -1.29
C ASN A 52 4.48 -15.25 -0.08
N VAL A 53 4.93 -16.50 -0.25
CA VAL A 53 4.97 -17.54 0.80
C VAL A 53 6.38 -18.11 1.01
N ASP A 54 7.42 -17.42 0.54
CA ASP A 54 8.80 -17.91 0.55
C ASP A 54 9.49 -17.72 1.91
N TYR A 55 8.88 -16.96 2.82
CA TYR A 55 9.52 -16.50 4.06
C TYR A 55 8.80 -17.00 5.30
N PHE A 56 9.50 -17.68 6.20
CA PHE A 56 8.98 -18.02 7.52
C PHE A 56 8.83 -16.77 8.42
N PRO A 57 7.77 -16.63 9.24
CA PRO A 57 6.63 -17.54 9.45
C PRO A 57 5.43 -17.28 8.52
N TYR A 58 5.63 -16.53 7.43
CA TYR A 58 4.61 -16.11 6.47
C TYR A 58 4.63 -17.01 5.23
N ASN A 59 4.62 -18.32 5.45
CA ASN A 59 4.86 -19.34 4.42
C ASN A 59 3.69 -20.31 4.26
N ASP A 60 2.49 -19.90 4.69
CA ASP A 60 1.27 -20.71 4.68
C ASP A 60 0.17 -20.00 3.86
N SER A 61 -0.84 -20.75 3.42
CA SER A 61 -1.94 -20.20 2.62
C SER A 61 -2.72 -19.08 3.33
N ASN A 62 -2.88 -19.18 4.66
CA ASN A 62 -3.56 -18.20 5.50
C ASN A 62 -2.64 -17.21 6.20
N ASN A 63 -1.33 -17.24 5.94
CA ASN A 63 -0.40 -16.29 6.54
C ASN A 63 0.77 -16.05 5.59
N TRP A 64 0.72 -14.94 4.87
CA TRP A 64 1.61 -14.64 3.75
C TRP A 64 2.00 -13.16 3.72
N LEU A 65 2.99 -12.80 2.92
CA LEU A 65 3.43 -11.41 2.73
C LEU A 65 3.06 -10.92 1.33
N PHE A 66 2.74 -9.63 1.21
CA PHE A 66 2.60 -9.03 -0.11
C PHE A 66 3.95 -9.02 -0.80
N GLU A 67 4.00 -9.57 -2.02
CA GLU A 67 5.07 -9.33 -2.97
C GLU A 67 4.77 -8.05 -3.71
N LEU A 68 5.67 -7.07 -3.63
CA LEU A 68 5.58 -5.89 -4.49
C LEU A 68 6.16 -6.29 -5.86
N LEU A 69 5.32 -6.23 -6.90
CA LEU A 69 5.79 -6.51 -8.26
C LEU A 69 6.52 -5.28 -8.81
N ASP A 70 6.44 -5.03 -10.12
CA ASP A 70 7.13 -3.90 -10.75
C ASP A 70 6.78 -2.58 -10.05
N ASN A 71 7.81 -1.83 -9.66
CA ASN A 71 7.65 -0.54 -9.03
C ASN A 71 7.49 0.53 -10.12
N VAL A 72 6.53 1.43 -9.93
CA VAL A 72 6.36 2.60 -10.79
C VAL A 72 7.40 3.66 -10.43
N TYR A 73 7.65 3.83 -9.12
CA TYR A 73 8.60 4.81 -8.59
C TYR A 73 9.21 4.31 -7.27
N ASN A 74 10.48 4.61 -7.05
CA ASN A 74 11.19 4.29 -5.81
C ASN A 74 12.34 5.29 -5.62
N ASP A 75 12.25 6.11 -4.57
CA ASP A 75 13.31 7.02 -4.17
C ASP A 75 14.21 6.36 -3.12
N SER A 76 15.40 5.96 -3.57
CA SER A 76 16.41 5.29 -2.74
C SER A 76 16.95 6.13 -1.59
N GLU A 77 16.73 7.44 -1.56
CA GLU A 77 17.05 8.26 -0.40
C GLU A 77 16.09 8.04 0.77
N TYR A 78 14.84 7.65 0.51
CA TYR A 78 13.79 7.54 1.54
C TYR A 78 13.47 6.10 1.86
N ILE A 79 13.56 5.20 0.87
CA ILE A 79 13.22 3.79 1.05
C ILE A 79 14.11 2.86 0.23
N SER A 80 14.12 1.58 0.57
CA SER A 80 14.68 0.54 -0.30
C SER A 80 13.88 -0.74 -0.14
N VAL A 81 13.71 -1.52 -1.20
CA VAL A 81 13.01 -2.81 -1.11
C VAL A 81 14.01 -3.97 -1.13
N ASN A 82 13.78 -4.99 -0.31
CA ASN A 82 14.57 -6.21 -0.27
C ASN A 82 13.66 -7.46 -0.07
N ASN A 83 14.28 -8.64 0.02
CA ASN A 83 13.60 -9.93 0.26
C ASN A 83 12.47 -10.22 -0.74
N THR A 84 12.84 -10.44 -2.01
CA THR A 84 11.91 -10.65 -3.14
C THR A 84 10.79 -9.59 -3.12
N ASN A 85 11.18 -8.34 -2.92
CA ASN A 85 10.27 -7.20 -2.87
C ASN A 85 9.17 -7.25 -1.78
N THR A 86 9.35 -7.94 -0.66
CA THR A 86 8.34 -8.00 0.42
C THR A 86 8.61 -7.04 1.58
N CYS A 87 9.82 -6.49 1.66
CA CYS A 87 10.28 -5.71 2.80
C CYS A 87 10.82 -4.36 2.34
N ILE A 88 10.23 -3.29 2.87
CA ILE A 88 10.55 -1.91 2.54
C ILE A 88 11.27 -1.30 3.74
N SER A 89 12.57 -1.05 3.62
CA SER A 89 13.34 -0.31 4.61
C SER A 89 13.05 1.19 4.48
N LEU A 90 12.85 1.87 5.60
CA LEU A 90 12.62 3.32 5.70
C LEU A 90 13.94 4.01 6.05
N LYS A 91 14.60 4.64 5.07
CA LYS A 91 15.99 5.12 5.16
C LYS A 91 16.17 6.48 5.85
N LYS A 92 15.11 7.26 6.01
CA LYS A 92 15.14 8.55 6.71
C LYS A 92 14.34 8.44 7.99
N ALA A 93 14.86 9.04 9.05
CA ALA A 93 14.07 9.26 10.26
C ALA A 93 12.97 10.27 9.95
N GLY A 94 11.76 10.01 10.42
CA GLY A 94 10.62 10.89 10.17
C GLY A 94 9.29 10.18 10.06
N LEU A 95 8.26 10.93 9.71
CA LEU A 95 6.90 10.46 9.53
C LEU A 95 6.66 10.03 8.09
N TYR A 96 6.23 8.79 7.91
CA TYR A 96 5.79 8.24 6.63
C TYR A 96 4.27 8.07 6.62
N ARG A 97 3.62 8.46 5.53
CA ARG A 97 2.24 8.06 5.21
C ARG A 97 2.28 6.88 4.26
N ILE A 98 1.46 5.89 4.55
CA ILE A 98 1.31 4.67 3.77
C ILE A 98 -0.14 4.57 3.34
N GLN A 99 -0.38 4.37 2.05
CA GLN A 99 -1.70 4.12 1.49
C GLN A 99 -1.67 2.85 0.66
N ILE A 100 -2.61 1.94 0.91
CA ILE A 100 -2.74 0.71 0.14
C ILE A 100 -4.18 0.56 -0.37
N ALA A 101 -4.31 0.29 -1.65
CA ALA A 101 -5.51 -0.21 -2.29
C ALA A 101 -5.22 -1.60 -2.85
N VAL A 102 -6.05 -2.60 -2.57
CA VAL A 102 -5.89 -3.94 -3.15
C VAL A 102 -7.26 -4.58 -3.35
N LEU A 103 -7.43 -5.25 -4.49
CA LEU A 103 -8.54 -6.16 -4.70
C LEU A 103 -8.10 -7.56 -4.30
N LEU A 104 -8.70 -8.10 -3.25
CA LEU A 104 -8.50 -9.48 -2.82
C LEU A 104 -9.48 -10.40 -3.53
N SER A 105 -9.04 -11.61 -3.86
CA SER A 105 -9.87 -12.69 -4.41
C SER A 105 -9.79 -13.95 -3.56
N SER A 106 -10.55 -14.98 -3.95
CA SER A 106 -10.57 -16.29 -3.28
C SER A 106 -11.02 -16.18 -1.82
N ILE A 107 -12.06 -15.38 -1.61
CA ILE A 107 -12.73 -15.21 -0.32
C ILE A 107 -13.68 -16.38 -0.11
N ASP A 108 -13.53 -17.05 1.03
CA ASP A 108 -14.32 -18.19 1.46
C ASP A 108 -15.36 -17.80 2.53
N MET A 109 -16.34 -18.68 2.75
CA MET A 109 -17.36 -18.50 3.78
C MET A 109 -16.87 -18.96 5.16
N ASN A 110 -17.45 -18.38 6.21
CA ASN A 110 -17.12 -18.59 7.63
C ASN A 110 -15.65 -18.26 7.99
N GLU A 111 -15.07 -17.30 7.29
CA GLU A 111 -13.69 -16.85 7.48
C GLU A 111 -13.59 -15.42 8.01
N ASP A 112 -12.47 -15.17 8.69
CA ASP A 112 -12.01 -13.84 9.06
C ASP A 112 -10.74 -13.51 8.25
N TYR A 113 -10.65 -12.28 7.79
CA TYR A 113 -9.55 -11.76 6.99
C TYR A 113 -8.92 -10.55 7.62
N TRP A 114 -7.60 -10.50 7.59
CA TRP A 114 -6.82 -9.36 8.07
C TRP A 114 -5.75 -8.98 7.07
N ILE A 115 -5.61 -7.67 6.87
CA ILE A 115 -4.39 -7.08 6.30
C ILE A 115 -3.70 -6.30 7.41
N HIS A 116 -2.48 -6.70 7.74
CA HIS A 116 -1.65 -6.04 8.74
C HIS A 116 -0.52 -5.26 8.07
N LEU A 117 -0.18 -4.14 8.67
CA LEU A 117 1.11 -3.48 8.48
C LEU A 117 2.04 -3.92 9.60
N LEU A 118 3.14 -4.54 9.21
CA LEU A 118 4.19 -4.95 10.12
C LEU A 118 5.27 -3.86 10.16
N LYS A 119 5.81 -3.60 11.34
CA LYS A 119 7.00 -2.78 11.56
C LYS A 119 8.03 -3.64 12.29
N ASN A 120 9.21 -3.80 11.73
CA ASN A 120 10.29 -4.62 12.28
C ASN A 120 9.84 -6.05 12.63
N GLY A 121 8.99 -6.63 11.79
CA GLY A 121 8.47 -7.99 11.96
C GLY A 121 7.33 -8.15 12.97
N ALA A 122 6.92 -7.09 13.67
CA ALA A 122 5.79 -7.09 14.58
C ALA A 122 4.57 -6.37 13.97
N ILE A 123 3.36 -6.79 14.32
CA ILE A 123 2.13 -6.09 13.90
C ILE A 123 2.14 -4.68 14.49
N PHE A 124 2.13 -3.68 13.61
CA PHE A 124 2.09 -2.26 13.98
C PHE A 124 0.68 -1.68 13.82
N LEU A 125 0.02 -1.94 12.69
CA LEU A 125 -1.35 -1.50 12.43
C LEU A 125 -2.20 -2.63 11.82
N TYR A 126 -3.47 -2.66 12.19
CA TYR A 126 -4.51 -3.43 11.51
C TYR A 126 -5.11 -2.55 10.42
N LEU A 127 -4.66 -2.71 9.18
CA LEU A 127 -5.11 -1.88 8.06
C LEU A 127 -6.55 -2.23 7.65
N TYR A 128 -6.90 -3.51 7.73
CA TYR A 128 -8.22 -3.99 7.32
C TYR A 128 -8.63 -5.25 8.07
N TYR A 129 -9.93 -5.36 8.35
CA TYR A 129 -10.57 -6.56 8.87
C TYR A 129 -11.91 -6.79 8.14
N PHE A 130 -12.18 -8.03 7.76
CA PHE A 130 -13.43 -8.43 7.15
C PHE A 130 -13.83 -9.83 7.60
N GLU A 131 -15.11 -10.02 7.89
CA GLU A 131 -15.70 -11.31 8.29
C GLU A 131 -16.71 -11.75 7.23
N CYS A 132 -16.50 -12.93 6.65
CA CYS A 132 -17.37 -13.51 5.64
C CYS A 132 -18.25 -14.59 6.28
N LYS A 133 -19.44 -14.24 6.81
CA LYS A 133 -20.31 -15.23 7.49
C LYS A 133 -21.09 -16.14 6.54
N SER A 134 -21.33 -15.69 5.32
CA SER A 134 -22.21 -16.33 4.34
C SER A 134 -21.89 -15.81 2.95
N ASP A 135 -22.27 -16.55 1.90
CA ASP A 135 -22.14 -16.22 0.47
C ASP A 135 -20.93 -15.32 0.13
N PRO A 136 -19.78 -15.91 -0.23
CA PRO A 136 -18.57 -15.14 -0.44
C PRO A 136 -18.75 -14.13 -1.58
N PRO A 137 -18.28 -12.88 -1.41
CA PRO A 137 -18.43 -11.84 -2.43
C PRO A 137 -17.59 -12.09 -3.69
N GLY A 138 -16.79 -13.16 -3.72
CA GLY A 138 -15.79 -13.46 -4.74
C GLY A 138 -14.56 -12.56 -4.65
N TYR A 139 -14.79 -11.26 -4.46
CA TYR A 139 -13.76 -10.23 -4.33
C TYR A 139 -14.06 -9.28 -3.19
N VAL A 140 -13.00 -8.74 -2.57
CA VAL A 140 -13.08 -7.71 -1.53
C VAL A 140 -12.07 -6.62 -1.84
N THR A 141 -12.52 -5.37 -1.90
CA THR A 141 -11.62 -4.22 -2.04
C THR A 141 -11.18 -3.74 -0.67
N VAL A 142 -9.88 -3.64 -0.48
CA VAL A 142 -9.24 -2.97 0.64
C VAL A 142 -8.76 -1.61 0.17
N ASN A 143 -9.08 -0.57 0.93
CA ASN A 143 -8.50 0.76 0.79
C ASN A 143 -8.22 1.28 2.20
N ALA A 144 -6.94 1.40 2.53
CA ALA A 144 -6.50 1.72 3.88
C ALA A 144 -5.31 2.69 3.84
N GLU A 145 -5.24 3.53 4.86
CA GLU A 145 -4.10 4.41 5.09
C GLU A 145 -3.59 4.30 6.53
N GLY A 146 -2.31 4.59 6.72
CA GLY A 146 -1.64 4.56 8.01
C GLY A 146 -0.45 5.49 8.04
N TYR A 147 0.00 5.83 9.25
CA TYR A 147 1.13 6.70 9.49
C TYR A 147 2.14 6.00 10.38
N ILE A 148 3.42 6.09 10.03
CA ILE A 148 4.51 5.40 10.72
C ILE A 148 5.62 6.40 11.01
N MET A 149 5.99 6.51 12.28
CA MET A 149 7.26 7.15 12.65
C MET A 149 8.40 6.15 12.45
N SER A 150 9.41 6.53 11.68
CA SER A 150 10.66 5.80 11.46
C SER A 150 11.82 6.49 12.17
N ASP A 151 12.78 5.71 12.67
CA ASP A 151 14.08 6.21 13.11
C ASP A 151 15.17 6.19 12.00
N GLY A 152 14.83 5.72 10.80
CA GLY A 152 15.73 5.59 9.66
C GLY A 152 16.36 4.21 9.48
N ASP A 153 16.14 3.29 10.44
CA ASP A 153 16.59 1.89 10.37
C ASP A 153 15.41 0.90 10.38
N ASP A 154 14.19 1.40 10.53
CA ASP A 154 12.97 0.61 10.51
C ASP A 154 12.67 -0.01 9.12
N TYR A 155 11.99 -1.16 9.11
CA TYR A 155 11.40 -1.72 7.90
C TYR A 155 9.92 -2.07 8.09
N ILE A 156 9.20 -2.08 6.98
CA ILE A 156 7.79 -2.43 6.94
C ILE A 156 7.50 -3.55 5.96
N GLN A 157 6.46 -4.30 6.25
CA GLN A 157 5.93 -5.37 5.40
C GLN A 157 4.40 -5.36 5.50
N PHE A 158 3.72 -5.87 4.48
CA PHE A 158 2.28 -6.08 4.52
C PHE A 158 2.02 -7.57 4.64
N ASN A 159 1.17 -7.95 5.59
CA ASN A 159 0.82 -9.34 5.85
C ASN A 159 -0.66 -9.56 5.57
N GLY A 160 -0.95 -10.56 4.74
CA GLY A 160 -2.28 -11.12 4.61
C GLY A 160 -2.43 -12.30 5.56
N LYS A 161 -3.47 -12.27 6.39
CA LYS A 161 -3.83 -13.38 7.27
C LYS A 161 -5.31 -13.75 7.20
N SER A 162 -5.62 -15.03 7.30
CA SER A 162 -6.98 -15.53 7.54
C SER A 162 -7.03 -16.55 8.67
N ARG A 163 -8.24 -16.89 9.13
CA ARG A 163 -8.41 -17.75 10.31
C ARG A 163 -8.14 -19.22 10.00
N ASN A 164 -8.81 -19.81 9.01
CA ASN A 164 -8.80 -21.28 8.85
C ASN A 164 -8.13 -21.82 7.58
N GLY A 165 -7.21 -21.11 6.94
CA GLY A 165 -6.32 -21.73 5.94
C GLY A 165 -6.63 -21.42 4.47
N ASP A 166 -7.53 -20.49 4.17
CA ASP A 166 -7.91 -20.19 2.78
C ASP A 166 -6.80 -19.47 1.99
N ILE A 167 -6.92 -19.49 0.65
CA ILE A 167 -5.85 -19.13 -0.30
C ILE A 167 -5.98 -17.64 -0.73
N PHE A 168 -6.73 -16.83 0.01
CA PHE A 168 -7.01 -15.44 -0.38
C PHE A 168 -5.71 -14.67 -0.67
N ALA A 169 -5.75 -13.84 -1.70
CA ALA A 169 -4.57 -13.19 -2.25
C ALA A 169 -4.97 -11.94 -3.06
N PRO A 170 -4.02 -11.05 -3.40
CA PRO A 170 -4.26 -9.99 -4.38
C PRO A 170 -4.73 -10.59 -5.71
N TYR A 171 -5.71 -9.98 -6.35
CA TYR A 171 -6.27 -10.48 -7.59
C TYR A 171 -5.36 -10.12 -8.77
N ILE A 172 -4.51 -11.07 -9.16
CA ILE A 172 -3.44 -10.81 -10.12
C ILE A 172 -3.89 -10.57 -11.57
N SER A 173 -5.10 -11.03 -11.94
CA SER A 173 -5.62 -10.86 -13.30
C SER A 173 -6.15 -9.45 -13.58
N ASN A 174 -6.29 -8.62 -12.54
CA ASN A 174 -6.64 -7.22 -12.67
C ASN A 174 -5.88 -6.38 -11.63
N GLN A 175 -4.64 -6.02 -12.00
CA GLN A 175 -3.74 -5.23 -11.15
C GLN A 175 -4.14 -3.76 -11.05
N ASP A 176 -5.11 -3.29 -11.85
CA ASP A 176 -5.54 -1.88 -11.84
C ASP A 176 -6.07 -1.44 -10.47
N PHE A 177 -6.49 -2.38 -9.63
CA PHE A 177 -7.00 -2.14 -8.28
C PHE A 177 -5.94 -2.21 -7.18
N ASN A 178 -4.70 -2.58 -7.53
CA ASN A 178 -3.63 -2.87 -6.60
C ASN A 178 -2.63 -1.73 -6.62
N GLN A 179 -2.57 -0.92 -5.57
CA GLN A 179 -1.70 0.25 -5.49
C GLN A 179 -1.14 0.43 -4.08
N LEU A 180 0.14 0.77 -3.98
CA LEU A 180 0.80 1.19 -2.73
C LEU A 180 1.48 2.52 -2.98
N LEU A 181 1.17 3.51 -2.16
CA LEU A 181 1.84 4.81 -2.12
C LEU A 181 2.50 4.99 -0.75
N ILE A 182 3.77 5.40 -0.77
CA ILE A 182 4.53 5.78 0.42
C ILE A 182 4.99 7.22 0.23
N GLU A 183 4.67 8.07 1.20
CA GLU A 183 5.05 9.48 1.23
C GLU A 183 5.86 9.75 2.50
N PHE A 184 6.99 10.43 2.37
CA PHE A 184 7.72 11.02 3.50
C PHE A 184 7.16 12.41 3.79
N ILE A 185 6.73 12.66 5.02
CA ILE A 185 6.09 13.93 5.39
C ILE A 185 7.10 14.90 6.01
N MET A 186 7.82 14.47 7.06
CA MET A 186 8.75 15.31 7.82
C MET A 186 9.71 14.51 8.69
#